data_AF-A0A8C6X7B1-F1
#
_entry.id   AF-A0A8C6X7B1-F1
#
_cell.length_a   1.000
_cell.length_b   1.000
_cell.length_c   1.000
_cell.angle_alpha   90.00
_cell.angle_beta   90.00
_cell.angle_gamma   90.00
#
_symmetry.space_group_name_H-M   'P 1'
#
loop_
_entity.id
_entity.type
_entity.pdbx_description
1 polymer ?
#
loop_
_entity_poly.entity_id
_entity_poly.type
_entity_poly.pdbx_seq_one_letter_code
_entity_poly.pdbx_strand_id
1 'polypeptide(L)' 'PRSLPTLLFYSILAIDRGDPIRTIETLLFPTAKLQNVKEANAWHYQAVLNDAKTYKFLGC' A
#
# COMPACT_ATOMS: atom_id res chain seq x y z
N PRO A 1 -9.14 -12.18 12.93
CA PRO A 1 -9.03 -10.84 12.32
C PRO A 1 -7.59 -10.30 12.46
N ARG A 2 -6.92 -9.96 11.34
CA ARG A 2 -5.54 -9.41 11.36
C ARG A 2 -5.55 -8.02 12.03
N SER A 3 -4.61 -7.78 12.93
CA SER A 3 -4.48 -6.51 13.63
C SER A 3 -3.91 -5.42 12.70
N LEU A 4 -4.27 -4.16 12.94
CA LEU A 4 -3.76 -2.98 12.22
C LEU A 4 -2.23 -2.96 12.04
N PRO A 5 -1.39 -3.25 13.06
CA PRO A 5 0.06 -3.29 12.90
C PRO A 5 0.55 -4.36 11.91
N THR A 6 -0.14 -5.50 11.81
CA THR A 6 0.21 -6.55 10.83
C THR A 6 -0.13 -6.11 9.40
N LEU A 7 -1.24 -5.41 9.20
CA LEU A 7 -1.62 -4.88 7.88
C LEU A 7 -0.62 -3.83 7.40
N LEU A 8 -0.22 -2.93 8.30
CA LEU A 8 0.73 -1.85 8.00
C LEU A 8 2.11 -2.40 7.66
N PHE A 9 2.56 -3.46 8.34
CA PHE A 9 3.79 -4.17 7.97
C PHE A 9 3.68 -4.81 6.57
N TYR A 10 2.54 -5.41 6.25
CA TYR A 10 2.32 -6.08 4.97
C TYR A 10 2.32 -5.12 3.78
N SER A 11 1.71 -3.94 3.93
CA SER A 11 1.69 -2.92 2.88
C SER A 11 3.08 -2.36 2.62
N ILE A 12 3.86 -2.07 3.65
CA ILE A 12 5.25 -1.59 3.50
C ILE A 12 6.12 -2.62 2.78
N LEU A 13 5.97 -3.91 3.11
CA LEU A 13 6.67 -5.01 2.42
C LEU A 13 6.28 -5.15 0.95
N ALA A 14 4.99 -5.03 0.63
CA ALA A 14 4.52 -5.07 -0.75
C ALA A 14 5.09 -3.90 -1.56
N ILE A 15 5.14 -2.71 -0.93
CA ILE A 15 5.73 -1.52 -1.54
C ILE A 15 7.24 -1.72 -1.79
N ASP A 16 8.02 -2.16 -0.79
CA ASP A 16 9.47 -2.42 -0.91
C ASP A 16 9.81 -3.46 -1.98
N ARG A 17 8.97 -4.50 -2.11
CA ARG A 17 9.19 -5.57 -3.09
C ARG A 17 8.76 -5.19 -4.50
N GLY A 18 8.11 -4.04 -4.69
CA GLY A 18 7.53 -3.66 -5.97
C GLY A 18 6.41 -4.60 -6.42
N ASP A 19 5.62 -5.14 -5.48
CA ASP A 19 4.55 -6.11 -5.75
C ASP A 19 3.17 -5.40 -5.78
N PRO A 20 2.71 -4.94 -6.96
CA PRO A 20 1.49 -4.16 -7.08
C PRO A 20 0.24 -4.94 -6.69
N ILE A 21 0.26 -6.27 -6.85
CA ILE A 21 -0.88 -7.15 -6.49
C ILE A 21 -1.04 -7.16 -4.97
N ARG A 22 0.03 -7.38 -4.22
CA ARG A 22 -0.05 -7.34 -2.74
C ARG A 22 -0.35 -5.94 -2.23
N THR A 23 0.16 -4.91 -2.90
CA THR A 23 -0.15 -3.52 -2.54
C THR A 23 -1.64 -3.26 -2.67
N ILE A 24 -2.28 -3.68 -3.77
CA ILE A 24 -3.73 -3.49 -3.93
C ILE A 24 -4.55 -4.33 -2.95
N GLU A 25 -4.14 -5.56 -2.65
CA GLU A 25 -4.77 -6.38 -1.61
C GLU A 25 -4.79 -5.65 -0.26
N THR A 26 -3.70 -4.98 0.11
CA THR A 26 -3.65 -4.21 1.37
C THR A 26 -4.54 -2.97 1.36
N LEU A 27 -4.77 -2.35 0.20
CA LEU A 27 -5.66 -1.19 0.04
C LEU A 27 -7.14 -1.60 0.05
N LEU A 28 -7.45 -2.83 -0.39
CA LEU A 28 -8.79 -3.42 -0.38
C LEU A 28 -9.20 -3.92 1.00
N PHE A 29 -8.29 -3.98 1.98
CA PHE A 29 -8.64 -4.38 3.34
C PHE A 29 -9.62 -3.40 3.98
N PRO A 30 -10.67 -3.88 4.68
CA PRO A 30 -11.68 -3.02 5.30
C PRO A 30 -11.09 -2.07 6.35
N THR A 31 -9.98 -2.47 6.97
CA THR A 31 -9.23 -1.66 7.94
C THR A 31 -8.53 -0.45 7.31
N ALA A 32 -8.27 -0.45 5.99
CA ALA A 32 -7.71 0.70 5.28
C ALA A 32 -8.73 1.84 5.11
N LYS A 33 -10.04 1.57 5.29
CA LYS A 33 -11.15 2.54 5.15
C LYS A 33 -11.17 3.26 3.79
N LEU A 34 -10.55 2.68 2.77
CA LEU A 34 -10.57 3.18 1.40
C LEU A 34 -11.81 2.67 0.67
N GLN A 35 -12.46 3.53 -0.09
CA GLN A 35 -13.61 3.20 -0.93
C GLN A 35 -13.21 3.36 -2.39
N ASN A 36 -13.85 2.59 -3.28
CA ASN A 36 -13.68 2.70 -4.73
C ASN A 36 -12.23 2.43 -5.23
N VAL A 37 -11.51 1.56 -4.53
CA VAL A 37 -10.19 1.07 -4.93
C VAL A 37 -10.35 0.17 -6.16
N LYS A 38 -9.63 0.48 -7.25
CA LYS A 38 -9.73 -0.27 -8.52
C LYS A 38 -8.49 -1.13 -8.74
N GLU A 39 -8.68 -2.44 -8.88
CA GLU A 39 -7.58 -3.38 -9.13
C GLU A 39 -6.78 -3.07 -10.40
N ALA A 40 -7.44 -2.54 -11.43
CA ALA A 40 -6.79 -2.09 -12.67
C ALA A 40 -5.69 -1.02 -12.44
N ASN A 41 -5.75 -0.30 -11.32
CA ASN A 41 -4.81 0.76 -10.98
C ASN A 41 -3.67 0.29 -10.05
N ALA A 42 -3.53 -1.02 -9.81
CA ALA A 42 -2.53 -1.59 -8.88
C ALA A 42 -1.12 -1.02 -9.09
N TRP A 43 -0.66 -0.95 -10.34
CA TRP A 43 0.63 -0.37 -10.71
C TRP A 43 0.75 1.11 -10.37
N HIS A 44 -0.32 1.87 -10.58
CA HIS A 44 -0.35 3.30 -10.28
C HIS A 44 -0.30 3.53 -8.77
N TYR A 45 -1.08 2.77 -7.98
CA TYR A 45 -1.03 2.86 -6.53
C TYR A 45 0.33 2.48 -5.97
N GLN A 46 0.94 1.43 -6.51
CA GLN A 46 2.30 1.01 -6.16
C GLN A 46 3.30 2.15 -6.37
N ALA A 47 3.28 2.81 -7.54
CA ALA A 47 4.19 3.92 -7.83
C ALA A 47 3.97 5.10 -6.89
N VAL A 48 2.72 5.56 -6.72
CA VAL A 48 2.38 6.70 -5.84
C VAL A 48 2.74 6.42 -4.38
N LEU A 49 2.49 5.21 -3.88
CA LEU A 49 2.83 4.82 -2.51
C LEU A 49 4.34 4.71 -2.29
N ASN A 50 5.09 4.24 -3.29
CA ASN A 50 6.53 4.18 -3.23
C ASN A 50 7.16 5.58 -3.25
N ASP A 51 6.64 6.48 -4.08
CA ASP A 51 7.03 7.89 -4.09
C ASP A 51 6.70 8.56 -2.75
N ALA A 52 5.47 8.43 -2.26
CA ALA A 52 5.09 8.99 -0.96
C ALA A 52 5.95 8.46 0.20
N LYS A 53 6.33 7.18 0.15
CA LYS A 53 7.25 6.57 1.12
C LYS A 53 8.64 7.21 1.04
N THR A 54 9.18 7.37 -0.17
CA THR A 54 10.50 7.99 -0.35
C THR A 54 10.50 9.46 0.07
N TYR A 55 9.46 10.25 -0.25
CA TYR A 55 9.31 11.61 0.28
C TYR A 55 9.22 11.67 1.81
N LYS A 56 8.53 10.73 2.44
CA LYS A 56 8.43 10.66 3.91
C LYS A 56 9.75 10.28 4.58
N PHE A 57 10.58 9.46 3.92
CA PHE A 57 11.90 9.06 4.41
C PHE A 57 13.00 10.07 4.06
N LEU A 58 12.85 10.83 2.97
CA LEU A 58 13.75 11.89 2.51
C LEU A 58 13.42 13.26 3.10
N GLY A 59 12.59 13.32 4.15
CA GLY A 59 12.16 14.56 4.79
C GLY A 59 13.31 15.57 4.94
N CYS A 60 13.28 16.60 4.09
CA CYS A 60 13.88 17.89 4.35
C CYS A 60 12.84 18.75 5.07
#